data_AF-A0A819EQD2-F1
#
_entry.id   AF-A0A819EQD2-F1
#
_cell.length_a   1.000
_cell.length_b   1.000
_cell.length_c   1.000
_cell.angle_alpha   90.00
_cell.angle_beta   90.00
_cell.angle_gamma   90.00
#
_symmetry.space_group_name_H-M   'P 1'
#
loop_
_entity.id
_entity.type
_entity.pdbx_description
1 polymer ?
#
loop_
_entity_poly.entity_id
_entity_poly.type
_entity_poly.pdbx_seq_one_letter_code
_entity_poly.pdbx_strand_id
1 'polypeptide(L)' 'GFACAPGAEADDNEEQDNALFTKHLLKHIVTPDADISKVLRAVNGAVTAESKSRQIPYYIDALLTTDDICLCEKISGKY' A
#
# COMPACT_ATOMS: atom_id res chain seq x y z
N GLY A 1 -2.28 -1.40 6.87
CA GLY A 1 -0.86 -1.83 6.90
C GLY A 1 -0.05 -0.81 7.67
N PHE A 2 1.07 -1.23 8.25
CA PHE A 2 2.04 -0.36 8.91
C PHE A 2 3.20 -0.06 7.96
N ALA A 3 3.74 1.16 8.01
CA ALA A 3 4.76 1.63 7.09
C ALA A 3 6.11 0.90 7.23
N CYS A 4 6.40 0.30 8.39
CA CYS A 4 7.59 -0.49 8.65
C CYS A 4 7.29 -1.63 9.65
N ALA A 5 8.21 -2.59 9.76
CA ALA A 5 8.15 -3.67 10.72
C ALA A 5 8.30 -3.15 12.15
N PRO A 6 7.73 -3.84 13.16
CA PRO A 6 7.92 -3.48 14.56
C PRO A 6 9.40 -3.33 14.94
N GLY A 7 9.75 -2.24 15.63
CA GLY A 7 11.12 -1.95 16.05
C GLY A 7 12.02 -1.35 14.97
N ALA A 8 11.51 -1.13 13.75
CA ALA A 8 12.21 -0.44 12.68
C ALA A 8 11.56 0.93 12.39
N GLU A 9 12.30 1.79 11.70
CA GLU A 9 11.91 3.16 11.37
C GLU A 9 11.32 3.25 9.96
N ALA A 10 10.32 4.10 9.78
CA ALA A 10 9.75 4.42 8.47
C ALA A 10 10.40 5.68 7.92
N ASP A 11 10.78 5.65 6.65
CA ASP A 11 11.45 6.76 5.97
C ASP A 11 10.42 7.85 5.58
N ASP A 12 10.63 9.06 6.10
CA ASP A 12 9.83 10.25 5.78
C ASP A 12 10.09 10.77 4.36
N ASN A 13 11.13 10.26 3.69
CA ASN A 13 11.44 10.54 2.29
C ASN A 13 11.63 12.04 2.03
N GLU A 14 12.58 12.65 2.74
CA GLU A 14 12.80 14.11 2.85
C GLU A 14 12.92 14.86 1.50
N GLU A 15 13.27 14.16 0.42
CA GLU A 15 13.40 14.74 -0.93
C GLU A 15 12.05 14.83 -1.69
N GLN A 16 10.94 14.42 -1.08
CA GLN A 16 9.62 14.35 -1.70
C GLN A 16 8.52 14.80 -0.74
N ASP A 17 7.32 15.05 -1.26
CA ASP A 17 6.18 15.54 -0.47
C ASP A 17 5.51 14.46 0.42
N ASN A 18 5.87 13.19 0.24
CA ASN A 18 5.24 12.07 0.94
C ASN A 18 6.28 11.10 1.47
N ALA A 19 6.08 10.63 2.71
CA ALA A 19 6.79 9.50 3.29
C ALA A 19 6.83 8.31 2.30
N LEU A 20 7.92 7.54 2.33
CA LEU A 20 8.21 6.53 1.30
C LEU A 20 7.06 5.54 1.13
N PHE A 21 6.48 5.09 2.25
CA PHE A 21 5.30 4.23 2.23
C PHE A 21 4.10 4.90 1.57
N THR A 22 3.77 6.12 1.97
CA THR A 22 2.62 6.88 1.45
C THR A 22 2.76 7.18 -0.04
N LYS A 23 3.96 7.54 -0.50
CA LYS A 23 4.29 7.70 -1.92
C LYS A 23 3.89 6.46 -2.73
N HIS A 24 4.31 5.28 -2.28
CA HIS A 24 3.97 4.02 -2.96
C HIS A 24 2.50 3.64 -2.79
N LEU A 25 1.88 3.91 -1.64
CA LEU A 25 0.46 3.66 -1.43
C LEU A 25 -0.39 4.46 -2.42
N LEU A 26 -0.18 5.77 -2.52
CA LEU A 26 -0.94 6.65 -3.43
C LEU A 26 -0.78 6.21 -4.89
N LYS A 27 0.42 5.74 -5.27
CA LYS A 27 0.67 5.21 -6.61
C LYS A 27 -0.13 3.95 -6.93
N HIS A 28 -0.32 3.05 -5.96
CA HIS A 28 -0.95 1.75 -6.21
C HIS A 28 -2.44 1.71 -5.87
N ILE A 29 -2.91 2.54 -4.94
CA ILE A 29 -4.32 2.53 -4.48
C ILE A 29 -5.30 2.95 -5.58
N VAL A 30 -4.83 3.68 -6.59
CA VAL A 30 -5.63 4.08 -7.76
C VAL A 30 -5.76 2.97 -8.81
N THR A 31 -5.22 1.77 -8.55
CA THR A 31 -5.37 0.63 -9.47
C THR A 31 -6.83 0.19 -9.47
N PRO A 32 -7.54 0.30 -10.62
CA PRO A 32 -8.94 -0.07 -10.68
C PRO A 32 -9.15 -1.54 -10.37
N ASP A 33 -10.28 -1.83 -9.72
CA ASP A 33 -10.78 -3.18 -9.45
C ASP A 33 -9.77 -4.12 -8.74
N ALA A 34 -8.83 -3.53 -8.00
CA ALA A 34 -7.83 -4.28 -7.26
C ALA A 34 -8.34 -4.64 -5.85
N ASP A 35 -8.11 -5.90 -5.49
CA ASP A 35 -8.20 -6.34 -4.09
C ASP A 35 -7.15 -5.59 -3.23
N ILE A 36 -7.56 -5.08 -2.08
CA ILE A 36 -6.71 -4.29 -1.18
C ILE A 36 -5.46 -5.06 -0.75
N SER A 37 -5.54 -6.38 -0.59
CA SER A 37 -4.41 -7.20 -0.18
C SER A 37 -3.37 -7.27 -1.30
N LYS A 38 -3.80 -7.31 -2.57
CA LYS A 38 -2.90 -7.19 -3.73
C LYS A 38 -2.23 -5.81 -3.79
N VAL A 39 -3.00 -4.74 -3.56
CA VAL A 39 -2.45 -3.37 -3.50
C VAL A 39 -1.37 -3.27 -2.42
N LEU A 40 -1.65 -3.73 -1.20
CA LEU A 40 -0.70 -3.65 -0.09
C LEU A 40 0.54 -4.53 -0.30
N ARG A 41 0.41 -5.70 -0.96
CA ARG A 41 1.58 -6.49 -1.37
C ARG A 41 2.46 -5.76 -2.38
N ALA A 42 1.86 -5.05 -3.34
CA ALA A 42 2.60 -4.24 -4.31
C ALA A 42 3.33 -3.08 -3.64
N VAL A 43 2.67 -2.37 -2.71
CA VAL A 43 3.29 -1.32 -1.89
C VAL A 43 4.47 -1.88 -1.09
N ASN A 44 4.33 -3.03 -0.44
CA ASN A 44 5.42 -3.68 0.29
C ASN A 44 6.63 -3.95 -0.60
N GLY A 45 6.40 -4.53 -1.79
CA GLY A 45 7.48 -4.80 -2.75
C GLY A 45 8.19 -3.52 -3.20
N ALA A 46 7.43 -2.47 -3.50
CA ALA A 46 7.98 -1.20 -3.98
C ALA A 46 8.79 -0.45 -2.91
N VAL A 47 8.28 -0.38 -1.66
CA VAL A 47 9.01 0.23 -0.54
C VAL A 47 10.27 -0.56 -0.19
N THR A 48 10.18 -1.90 -0.17
CA THR A 48 11.34 -2.75 0.11
C THR A 48 12.42 -2.56 -0.95
N ALA A 49 12.04 -2.51 -2.23
CA ALA A 49 12.98 -2.30 -3.33
C ALA A 49 13.64 -0.90 -3.27
N GLU A 50 12.85 0.17 -3.13
CA GLU A 50 13.37 1.54 -3.11
C GLU A 50 14.24 1.83 -1.89
N SER A 51 13.85 1.32 -0.71
CA SER A 51 14.64 1.48 0.52
C SER A 51 15.88 0.56 0.59
N LYS A 52 16.07 -0.33 -0.38
CA LYS A 52 17.10 -1.40 -0.36
C LYS A 52 16.97 -2.28 0.88
N SER A 53 15.75 -2.71 1.18
CA SER A 53 15.38 -3.52 2.34
C SER A 53 15.61 -2.88 3.72
N ARG A 54 15.91 -1.58 3.79
CA ARG A 54 15.99 -0.85 5.07
C ARG A 54 14.62 -0.63 5.71
N GLN A 55 13.58 -0.49 4.88
CA GLN A 55 12.20 -0.36 5.31
C GLN A 55 11.37 -1.49 4.71
N ILE A 56 10.80 -2.33 5.57
CA ILE A 56 9.94 -3.44 5.17
C ILE A 56 8.57 -3.19 5.80
N PRO A 57 7.57 -2.73 5.04
CA PRO A 57 6.25 -2.48 5.61
C PRO A 57 5.59 -3.79 6.04
N TYR A 58 4.75 -3.70 7.06
CA TYR A 58 4.15 -4.86 7.71
C TYR A 58 2.63 -4.84 7.54
N TYR A 59 2.07 -5.97 7.12
CA TYR A 59 0.64 -6.12 6.91
C TYR A 59 0.15 -7.42 7.53
N ILE A 60 -0.91 -7.30 8.32
CA ILE A 60 -1.73 -8.39 8.82
C ILE A 60 -3.17 -8.04 8.46
N ASP A 61 -3.93 -9.05 8.05
CA ASP A 61 -5.38 -8.97 7.95
C ASP A 61 -6.03 -10.04 8.84
N ALA A 62 -7.26 -9.75 9.27
CA ALA A 62 -8.10 -10.66 10.04
C ALA A 62 -9.48 -10.75 9.38
N LEU A 63 -9.51 -10.66 8.05
CA LEU A 63 -10.76 -10.65 7.31
C LEU A 63 -11.45 -12.01 7.47
N LEU A 64 -12.75 -11.97 7.78
CA LEU A 64 -13.53 -13.17 8.06
C LEU A 64 -14.08 -13.82 6.79
N THR A 65 -14.04 -13.11 5.68
CA THR A 65 -14.55 -13.55 4.37
C THR A 65 -13.39 -13.80 3.42
N THR A 66 -13.55 -14.75 2.50
CA THR A 66 -12.58 -14.96 1.40
C THR A 66 -12.87 -14.08 0.18
N ASP A 67 -13.88 -13.22 0.27
CA ASP A 67 -14.20 -12.27 -0.78
C ASP A 67 -13.11 -11.20 -0.90
N ASP A 68 -12.81 -10.81 -2.15
CA ASP A 68 -11.90 -9.71 -2.44
C ASP A 68 -12.45 -8.40 -1.83
N ILE A 69 -11.60 -7.66 -1.10
CA ILE A 69 -11.94 -6.29 -0.70
C ILE A 69 -11.50 -5.37 -1.82
N CYS A 70 -12.39 -5.26 -2.79
CA CYS A 70 -12.15 -4.47 -3.99
C CYS A 70 -12.29 -2.97 -3.74
N LEU A 71 -11.29 -2.19 -4.15
CA LEU A 71 -11.45 -0.74 -4.37
C LEU A 71 -12.05 -0.47 -5.76
N CYS A 72 -13.19 -1.10 -6.02
CA CYS A 72 -13.86 -1.05 -7.31
C CYS A 72 -14.40 0.37 -7.55
N GLU A 73 -14.14 0.92 -8.73
CA GLU A 73 -14.84 2.14 -9.14
C GLU A 73 -16.32 1.78 -9.28
N LYS A 74 -17.20 2.51 -8.60
CA LYS A 74 -18.60 2.50 -9.00
C LYS A 74 -18.64 3.09 -10.39
N ILE A 75 -19.10 2.31 -11.37
CA ILE A 75 -19.42 2.83 -12.71
C ILE A 75 -20.24 4.10 -12.49
N SER A 76 -19.60 5.25 -12.74
CA SER A 76 -20.24 6.54 -12.73
C SER A 76 -21.22 6.51 -13.89
N GLY A 77 -22.47 6.16 -13.57
CA GLY A 77 -23.59 6.43 -14.45
C GLY A 77 -23.57 7.92 -14.72
N LYS A 78 -23.25 8.29 -15.97
CA LYS A 78 -23.34 9.66 -16.46
C LYS A 78 -24.73 10.21 -16.09
N TYR A 79 -24.75 11.28 -15.30
CA TYR A 79 -25.89 12.20 -15.22
C TYR A 79 -25.56 13.44 -16.04
#